data_AF-A0A0R3Q4L3-F1
#
_entry.id   AF-A0A0R3Q4L3-F1
#
_cell.length_a   1.000
_cell.length_b   1.000
_cell.length_c   1.000
_cell.angle_alpha   90.00
_cell.angle_beta   90.00
_cell.angle_gamma   90.00
#
_symmetry.space_group_name_H-M   'P 1'
#
loop_
_entity.id
_entity.type
_entity.pdbx_description
1 polymer ?
#
loop_
_entity_poly.entity_id
_entity_poly.type
_entity_poly.pdbx_seq_one_letter_code
_entity_poly.pdbx_strand_id
1 'polypeptide(L)'
;MATSTTASWADLWDQIDILASHTQKGIESLEKYGMFLKERAAIEDEYAARLRALVKKNLGKKREDEELTKAYTFISSFHSILHEVESLAGQHEVIAEGLRKDIHPALLTKCAALRAARKNHLNELHIINGVLNASIDNMFKFQKNYCKTFKDAEVAHLKYDKAEKNMDLSRADLERAKNNAMQRTQICEDAKQNYAHALQAANQQQHQHYSQLLPQILERLRTVDEERISETKSLMLQSIEAETKVMNIIQRCYDDMKKAAQLISPLNDSASVVEHYRSGYAHPQPFTFEDFGSPSAIITSEGTSSVETMKRPTKNGSMVRINRKPSMGLFRGNNHSRKDGTIDFRSYPPQQRCRRLQHEIENIEKEIAKNQQSREGAAKMLQVYKDNPKLGNASDVDSEIIVYTKKCEVLNQQLAKYKAMLSEAQTELNIPISVIGYVHSPLLMLAIVHDYRKAIKRSFS
;
A
#
# COMPACT_ATOMS: atom_id res chain seq x y z
N MET A 1 -29.24 41.09 -21.25
CA MET A 1 -27.88 41.16 -20.68
C MET A 1 -28.01 41.75 -19.29
N ALA A 2 -27.98 40.91 -18.25
CA ALA A 2 -27.94 41.39 -16.88
C ALA A 2 -26.55 42.00 -16.66
N THR A 3 -26.48 43.31 -16.45
CA THR A 3 -25.27 43.96 -15.96
C THR A 3 -25.02 43.41 -14.55
N SER A 4 -24.23 42.34 -14.47
CA SER A 4 -23.64 41.87 -13.23
C SER A 4 -22.75 42.99 -12.71
N THR A 5 -23.30 43.86 -11.86
CA THR A 5 -22.50 44.74 -11.02
C THR A 5 -21.61 43.81 -10.20
N THR A 6 -20.34 43.69 -10.58
CA THR A 6 -19.35 42.92 -9.83
C THR A 6 -19.24 43.57 -8.46
N ALA A 7 -19.79 42.91 -7.43
CA ALA A 7 -19.73 43.39 -6.05
C ALA A 7 -18.26 43.59 -5.67
N SER A 8 -17.88 44.82 -5.31
CA SER A 8 -16.51 45.15 -4.94
C SER A 8 -16.38 45.11 -3.42
N TRP A 9 -15.24 44.62 -2.91
CA TRP A 9 -14.95 44.75 -1.48
C TRP A 9 -14.72 46.20 -1.05
N ALA A 10 -14.56 47.13 -1.99
CA ALA A 10 -14.55 48.57 -1.70
C ALA A 10 -15.86 49.05 -1.06
N ASP A 11 -16.99 48.38 -1.32
CA ASP A 11 -18.29 48.70 -0.70
C ASP A 11 -18.34 48.32 0.80
N LEU A 12 -17.33 47.60 1.29
CA LEU A 12 -17.17 47.16 2.68
C LEU A 12 -16.08 47.95 3.41
N TRP A 13 -15.88 49.22 3.02
CA TRP A 13 -14.84 50.10 3.54
C TRP A 13 -14.84 50.26 5.07
N ASP A 14 -15.99 50.07 5.71
CA ASP A 14 -16.22 50.18 7.15
C ASP A 14 -16.21 48.81 7.88
N GLN A 15 -16.09 47.68 7.16
CA GLN A 15 -16.24 46.31 7.70
C GLN A 15 -14.92 45.52 7.73
N ILE A 16 -13.81 46.20 8.04
CA ILE A 16 -12.45 45.63 7.98
C ILE A 16 -12.29 44.40 8.88
N ASP A 17 -12.81 44.42 10.11
CA ASP A 17 -12.69 43.31 11.05
C ASP A 17 -13.42 42.06 10.55
N ILE A 18 -14.56 42.25 9.88
CA ILE A 18 -15.31 41.15 9.26
C ILE A 18 -14.49 40.57 8.11
N LEU A 19 -13.91 41.38 7.23
CA LEU A 19 -13.06 40.92 6.13
C LEU A 19 -11.80 40.21 6.62
N ALA A 20 -11.16 40.74 7.67
CA ALA A 20 -10.02 40.10 8.31
C ALA A 20 -10.41 38.73 8.88
N SER A 21 -11.55 38.62 9.55
CA SER A 21 -12.07 37.34 10.06
C SER A 21 -12.44 36.36 8.94
N HIS A 22 -13.11 36.86 7.89
CA HIS A 22 -13.55 36.07 6.74
C HIS A 22 -12.36 35.41 6.03
N THR A 23 -11.37 36.20 5.65
CA THR A 23 -10.17 35.72 4.95
C THR A 23 -9.37 34.72 5.79
N GLN A 24 -9.30 34.91 7.11
CA GLN A 24 -8.66 33.97 8.02
C GLN A 24 -9.41 32.62 8.08
N LYS A 25 -10.73 32.67 8.27
CA LYS A 25 -11.60 31.47 8.31
C LYS A 25 -11.58 30.72 6.97
N GLY A 26 -11.47 31.44 5.85
CA GLY A 26 -11.31 30.84 4.53
C GLY A 26 -10.05 29.98 4.44
N ILE A 27 -8.91 30.51 4.87
CA ILE A 27 -7.64 29.76 4.91
C ILE A 27 -7.73 28.57 5.88
N GLU A 28 -8.27 28.76 7.08
CA GLU A 28 -8.46 27.67 8.06
C GLU A 28 -9.35 26.55 7.53
N SER A 29 -10.36 26.88 6.73
CA SER A 29 -11.23 25.88 6.11
C SER A 29 -10.49 25.05 5.06
N LEU A 30 -9.61 25.68 4.26
CA LEU A 30 -8.73 24.97 3.33
C LEU A 30 -7.75 24.05 4.08
N GLU A 31 -7.23 24.46 5.23
CA GLU A 31 -6.37 23.59 6.04
C GLU A 31 -7.10 22.42 6.68
N LYS A 32 -8.34 22.63 7.13
CA LYS A 32 -9.20 21.52 7.57
C LYS A 32 -9.39 20.48 6.47
N TYR A 33 -9.57 20.93 5.22
CA TYR A 33 -9.59 20.04 4.07
C TYR A 33 -8.24 19.31 3.89
N GLY A 34 -7.11 20.01 4.08
CA GLY A 34 -5.79 19.39 4.11
C GLY A 34 -5.66 18.30 5.17
N MET A 35 -6.16 18.52 6.39
CA MET A 35 -6.15 17.51 7.45
C MET A 35 -7.01 16.29 7.07
N PHE A 36 -8.20 16.54 6.53
CA PHE A 36 -9.07 15.48 5.99
C PHE A 36 -8.33 14.63 4.95
N LEU A 37 -7.61 15.22 4.00
CA LEU A 37 -6.84 14.47 2.99
C LEU A 37 -5.75 13.60 3.62
N LYS A 38 -5.09 14.08 4.68
CA LYS A 38 -4.07 13.34 5.42
C LYS A 38 -4.66 12.12 6.12
N GLU A 39 -5.80 12.29 6.79
CA GLU A 39 -6.52 11.19 7.45
C GLU A 39 -7.07 10.18 6.42
N ARG A 40 -7.64 10.68 5.33
CA ARG A 40 -8.11 9.87 4.19
C ARG A 40 -6.99 8.99 3.62
N ALA A 41 -5.80 9.54 3.42
CA ALA A 41 -4.63 8.80 2.95
C ALA A 41 -4.17 7.71 3.96
N ALA A 42 -4.24 7.99 5.26
CA ALA A 42 -3.88 7.01 6.28
C ALA A 42 -4.84 5.80 6.30
N ILE A 43 -6.14 6.05 6.07
CA ILE A 43 -7.14 4.97 5.93
C ILE A 43 -6.83 4.09 4.71
N GLU A 44 -6.43 4.69 3.59
CA GLU A 44 -6.04 3.94 2.38
C GLU A 44 -4.80 3.08 2.61
N ASP A 45 -3.75 3.65 3.23
CA ASP A 45 -2.54 2.90 3.62
C ASP A 45 -2.89 1.70 4.52
N GLU A 46 -3.76 1.91 5.53
CA GLU A 46 -4.18 0.86 6.43
C GLU A 46 -4.97 -0.24 5.72
N TYR A 47 -5.89 0.14 4.82
CA TYR A 47 -6.66 -0.80 4.04
C TYR A 47 -5.75 -1.66 3.14
N ALA A 48 -4.83 -1.02 2.41
CA ALA A 48 -3.85 -1.72 1.58
C ALA A 48 -2.97 -2.67 2.39
N ALA A 49 -2.46 -2.24 3.55
CA ALA A 49 -1.64 -3.06 4.43
C ALA A 49 -2.40 -4.30 4.92
N ARG A 50 -3.68 -4.14 5.30
CA ARG A 50 -4.55 -5.25 5.71
C ARG A 50 -4.82 -6.23 4.57
N LEU A 51 -5.02 -5.75 3.34
CA LEU A 51 -5.15 -6.60 2.14
C LEU A 51 -3.88 -7.43 1.89
N ARG A 52 -2.69 -6.81 1.96
CA ARG A 52 -1.43 -7.56 1.79
C ARG A 52 -1.20 -8.59 2.90
N ALA A 53 -1.53 -8.24 4.14
CA ALA A 53 -1.45 -9.19 5.25
C ALA A 53 -2.38 -10.39 5.03
N LEU A 54 -3.59 -10.16 4.49
CA LEU A 54 -4.52 -11.21 4.10
C LEU A 54 -3.93 -12.11 3.00
N VAL A 55 -3.38 -11.53 1.93
CA VAL A 55 -2.75 -12.31 0.84
C VAL A 55 -1.60 -13.15 1.38
N LYS A 56 -0.68 -12.54 2.13
CA LYS A 56 0.48 -13.22 2.73
C LYS A 56 0.07 -14.38 3.66
N LYS A 57 -1.03 -14.24 4.39
CA LYS A 57 -1.55 -15.30 5.27
C LYS A 57 -2.06 -16.52 4.48
N ASN A 58 -2.58 -16.31 3.27
CA ASN A 58 -3.20 -17.36 2.45
C ASN A 58 -2.24 -18.03 1.44
N LEU A 59 -1.09 -17.42 1.11
CA LEU A 59 -0.08 -17.99 0.19
C LEU A 59 0.81 -19.10 0.80
N GLY A 60 0.56 -19.52 2.04
CA GLY A 60 1.19 -20.69 2.68
C GLY A 60 2.73 -20.73 2.66
N LYS A 61 3.33 -21.94 2.65
CA LYS A 61 4.79 -22.17 2.66
C LYS A 61 5.25 -22.64 1.27
N LYS A 62 6.20 -21.91 0.69
CA LYS A 62 6.63 -21.95 -0.72
C LYS A 62 6.78 -23.31 -1.44
N ARG A 63 7.05 -24.45 -0.78
CA ARG A 63 7.47 -25.68 -1.48
C ARG A 63 6.35 -26.69 -1.75
N GLU A 64 5.47 -26.98 -0.77
CA GLU A 64 4.34 -27.89 -0.98
C GLU A 64 3.20 -27.23 -1.76
N ASP A 65 2.99 -25.91 -1.56
CA ASP A 65 1.97 -25.16 -2.31
C ASP A 65 2.29 -25.09 -3.80
N GLU A 66 3.57 -25.05 -4.19
CA GLU A 66 3.94 -24.87 -5.60
C GLU A 66 3.63 -26.11 -6.44
N GLU A 67 3.81 -27.32 -5.90
CA GLU A 67 3.42 -28.57 -6.58
C GLU A 67 1.90 -28.67 -6.73
N LEU A 68 1.15 -28.35 -5.67
CA LEU A 68 -0.32 -28.37 -5.69
C LEU A 68 -0.90 -27.32 -6.64
N THR A 69 -0.30 -26.13 -6.67
CA THR A 69 -0.67 -25.04 -7.58
C THR A 69 -0.45 -25.44 -9.04
N LYS A 70 0.60 -26.20 -9.35
CA LYS A 70 0.84 -26.72 -10.71
C LYS A 70 -0.11 -27.86 -11.06
N ALA A 71 -0.51 -28.67 -10.08
CA ALA A 71 -1.30 -29.87 -10.28
C ALA A 71 -2.80 -29.60 -10.45
N TYR A 72 -3.36 -28.61 -9.74
CA TYR A 72 -4.80 -28.40 -9.64
C TYR A 72 -5.21 -26.97 -10.04
N THR A 73 -6.12 -26.88 -11.00
CA THR A 73 -6.65 -25.63 -11.55
C THR A 73 -7.39 -24.81 -10.50
N PHE A 74 -8.16 -25.42 -9.60
CA PHE A 74 -8.83 -24.66 -8.53
C PHE A 74 -7.84 -24.00 -7.56
N ILE A 75 -6.66 -24.59 -7.34
CA ILE A 75 -5.62 -24.04 -6.47
C ILE A 75 -4.87 -22.92 -7.19
N SER A 76 -4.51 -23.10 -8.47
CA SER A 76 -3.87 -22.04 -9.26
C SER A 76 -4.78 -20.83 -9.43
N SER A 77 -6.07 -21.04 -9.73
CA SER A 77 -7.05 -19.96 -9.81
C SER A 77 -7.17 -19.19 -8.50
N PHE A 78 -7.15 -19.87 -7.34
CA PHE A 78 -7.15 -19.18 -6.05
C PHE A 78 -5.89 -18.32 -5.85
N HIS A 79 -4.70 -18.84 -6.22
CA HIS A 79 -3.46 -18.07 -6.18
C HIS A 79 -3.49 -16.85 -7.10
N SER A 80 -4.05 -16.98 -8.30
CA SER A 80 -4.25 -15.84 -9.21
C SER A 80 -5.17 -14.78 -8.59
N ILE A 81 -6.26 -15.18 -7.92
CA ILE A 81 -7.14 -14.25 -7.21
C ILE A 81 -6.38 -13.53 -6.07
N LEU A 82 -5.59 -14.26 -5.28
CA LEU A 82 -4.76 -13.65 -4.23
C LEU A 82 -3.77 -12.62 -4.80
N HIS A 83 -3.18 -12.91 -5.97
CA HIS A 83 -2.30 -11.98 -6.67
C HIS A 83 -3.04 -10.69 -7.10
N GLU A 84 -4.26 -10.81 -7.62
CA GLU A 84 -5.07 -9.63 -7.97
C GLU A 84 -5.51 -8.83 -6.73
N VAL A 85 -5.74 -9.47 -5.57
CA VAL A 85 -5.99 -8.75 -4.31
C VAL A 85 -4.75 -7.97 -3.86
N GLU A 86 -3.54 -8.49 -4.09
CA GLU A 86 -2.30 -7.75 -3.85
C GLU A 86 -2.14 -6.56 -4.79
N SER A 87 -2.52 -6.72 -6.07
CA SER A 87 -2.58 -5.62 -7.04
C SER A 87 -3.57 -4.53 -6.60
N LEU A 88 -4.77 -4.90 -6.12
CA LEU A 88 -5.74 -3.96 -5.55
C LEU A 88 -5.14 -3.18 -4.38
N ALA A 89 -4.44 -3.86 -3.46
CA ALA A 89 -3.75 -3.21 -2.35
C ALA A 89 -2.73 -2.17 -2.85
N GLY A 90 -1.98 -2.48 -3.90
CA GLY A 90 -1.07 -1.52 -4.55
C GLY A 90 -1.80 -0.28 -5.08
N GLN A 91 -2.97 -0.43 -5.68
CA GLN A 91 -3.76 0.71 -6.17
C GLN A 91 -4.26 1.61 -5.04
N HIS A 92 -4.64 1.05 -3.89
CA HIS A 92 -4.99 1.83 -2.71
C HIS A 92 -3.80 2.62 -2.15
N GLU A 93 -2.58 2.07 -2.18
CA GLU A 93 -1.38 2.84 -1.84
C GLU A 93 -1.08 3.98 -2.82
N VAL A 94 -1.33 3.78 -4.12
CA VAL A 94 -1.18 4.85 -5.12
C VAL A 94 -2.13 6.02 -4.83
N ILE A 95 -3.35 5.74 -4.38
CA ILE A 95 -4.29 6.78 -3.90
C ILE A 95 -3.69 7.46 -2.67
N ALA A 96 -3.30 6.70 -1.65
CA ALA A 96 -2.74 7.23 -0.41
C ALA A 96 -1.51 8.13 -0.66
N GLU A 97 -0.61 7.70 -1.55
CA GLU A 97 0.57 8.42 -1.97
C GLU A 97 0.21 9.74 -2.66
N GLY A 98 -0.70 9.72 -3.63
CA GLY A 98 -1.14 10.94 -4.31
C GLY A 98 -1.75 11.97 -3.36
N LEU A 99 -2.60 11.53 -2.44
CA LEU A 99 -3.19 12.42 -1.44
C LEU A 99 -2.14 12.98 -0.46
N ARG A 100 -1.26 12.13 0.07
CA ARG A 100 -0.31 12.48 1.15
C ARG A 100 0.95 13.19 0.67
N LYS A 101 1.53 12.78 -0.47
CA LYS A 101 2.82 13.27 -0.95
C LYS A 101 2.68 14.40 -1.97
N ASP A 102 1.61 14.39 -2.77
CA ASP A 102 1.45 15.37 -3.84
C ASP A 102 0.50 16.50 -3.40
N ILE A 103 -0.74 16.16 -3.03
CA ILE A 103 -1.79 17.16 -2.82
C ILE A 103 -1.67 17.84 -1.45
N HIS A 104 -1.51 17.08 -0.37
CA HIS A 104 -1.45 17.63 0.99
C HIS A 104 -0.31 18.66 1.19
N PRO A 105 0.94 18.42 0.75
CA PRO A 105 2.02 19.38 0.90
C PRO A 105 1.84 20.64 0.04
N ALA A 106 1.30 20.48 -1.19
CA ALA A 106 0.97 21.61 -2.06
C ALA A 106 -0.07 22.53 -1.40
N LEU A 107 -1.11 21.94 -0.80
CA LEU A 107 -2.14 22.66 -0.05
C LEU A 107 -1.54 23.44 1.13
N LEU A 108 -0.69 22.81 1.95
CA LEU A 108 -0.06 23.49 3.09
C LEU A 108 0.83 24.66 2.64
N THR A 109 1.58 24.47 1.55
CA THR A 109 2.41 25.52 0.94
C THR A 109 1.56 26.70 0.51
N LYS A 110 0.42 26.44 -0.15
CA LYS A 110 -0.51 27.51 -0.53
C LYS A 110 -1.08 28.23 0.69
N CYS A 111 -1.50 27.50 1.72
CA CYS A 111 -2.04 28.11 2.94
C CYS A 111 -1.01 29.04 3.59
N ALA A 112 0.26 28.66 3.62
CA ALA A 112 1.34 29.51 4.12
C ALA A 112 1.50 30.80 3.28
N ALA A 113 1.51 30.68 1.96
CA ALA A 113 1.61 31.82 1.04
C ALA A 113 0.44 32.79 1.19
N LEU A 114 -0.80 32.28 1.22
CA LEU A 114 -2.01 33.07 1.38
C LEU A 114 -2.04 33.81 2.72
N ARG A 115 -1.59 33.18 3.82
CA ARG A 115 -1.45 33.85 5.11
C ARG A 115 -0.45 34.99 5.07
N ALA A 116 0.70 34.79 4.42
CA ALA A 116 1.73 35.80 4.32
C ALA A 116 1.21 37.01 3.53
N ALA A 117 0.57 36.78 2.38
CA ALA A 117 -0.05 37.83 1.58
C ALA A 117 -1.14 38.59 2.36
N ARG A 118 -2.08 37.85 3.00
CA ARG A 118 -3.12 38.43 3.86
C ARG A 118 -2.52 39.31 4.96
N LYS A 119 -1.51 38.81 5.68
CA LYS A 119 -0.85 39.55 6.76
C LYS A 119 -0.21 40.84 6.25
N ASN A 120 0.44 40.81 5.09
CA ASN A 120 1.05 41.99 4.48
C ASN A 120 -0.01 43.05 4.16
N HIS A 121 -1.13 42.68 3.53
CA HIS A 121 -2.18 43.63 3.19
C HIS A 121 -2.90 44.22 4.43
N LEU A 122 -3.10 43.42 5.49
CA LEU A 122 -3.64 43.95 6.75
C LEU A 122 -2.67 44.90 7.46
N ASN A 123 -1.36 44.65 7.36
CA ASN A 123 -0.35 45.58 7.88
C ASN A 123 -0.34 46.90 7.09
N GLU A 124 -0.44 46.85 5.75
CA GLU A 124 -0.60 48.05 4.92
C GLU A 124 -1.86 48.84 5.31
N LEU A 125 -2.98 48.14 5.54
CA LEU A 125 -4.23 48.74 5.99
C LEU A 125 -4.06 49.47 7.33
N HIS A 126 -3.39 48.85 8.29
CA HIS A 126 -3.08 49.47 9.57
C HIS A 126 -2.23 50.74 9.41
N ILE A 127 -1.24 50.72 8.52
CA ILE A 127 -0.39 51.89 8.24
C ILE A 127 -1.22 53.04 7.68
N ILE A 128 -2.04 52.82 6.64
CA ILE A 128 -2.83 53.91 6.02
C ILE A 128 -3.89 54.49 6.97
N ASN A 129 -4.45 53.65 7.87
CA ASN A 129 -5.34 54.10 8.93
C ASN A 129 -4.60 54.98 9.95
N GLY A 130 -3.37 54.57 10.33
CA GLY A 130 -2.52 55.36 11.21
C GLY A 130 -2.18 56.75 10.64
N VAL A 131 -1.87 56.83 9.35
CA VAL A 131 -1.58 58.11 8.66
C VAL A 131 -2.82 59.01 8.65
N LEU A 132 -4.01 58.47 8.35
CA LEU A 132 -5.27 59.24 8.39
C LEU A 132 -5.55 59.76 9.81
N ASN A 133 -5.50 58.88 10.81
CA ASN A 133 -5.79 59.23 12.20
C ASN A 133 -4.82 60.29 12.72
N ALA A 134 -3.52 60.20 12.42
CA ALA A 134 -2.55 61.21 12.81
C ALA A 134 -2.86 62.61 12.21
N SER A 135 -3.33 62.66 10.96
CA SER A 135 -3.74 63.91 10.31
C SER A 135 -4.99 64.50 10.97
N ILE A 136 -5.98 63.66 11.30
CA ILE A 136 -7.20 64.04 12.01
C ILE A 136 -6.89 64.55 13.43
N ASP A 137 -6.04 63.85 14.18
CA ASP A 137 -5.65 64.24 15.53
C ASP A 137 -4.90 65.58 15.54
N ASN A 138 -4.03 65.80 14.55
CA ASN A 138 -3.34 67.08 14.38
C ASN A 138 -4.33 68.21 14.09
N MET A 139 -5.33 67.98 13.23
CA MET A 139 -6.41 68.93 12.97
C MET A 139 -7.19 69.25 14.26
N PHE A 140 -7.61 68.24 15.03
CA PHE A 140 -8.32 68.44 16.30
C PHE A 140 -7.49 69.23 17.32
N LYS A 141 -6.17 69.01 17.38
CA LYS A 141 -5.26 69.78 18.24
C LYS A 141 -5.30 71.26 17.89
N PHE A 142 -5.20 71.63 16.61
CA PHE A 142 -5.27 73.03 16.18
C PHE A 142 -6.67 73.62 16.33
N GLN A 143 -7.72 72.84 16.10
CA GLN A 143 -9.10 73.26 16.35
C GLN A 143 -9.32 73.63 17.82
N LYS A 144 -8.85 72.79 18.74
CA LYS A 144 -8.94 73.03 20.19
C LYS A 144 -8.15 74.28 20.60
N ASN A 145 -6.96 74.49 20.01
CA ASN A 145 -6.18 75.70 20.25
C ASN A 145 -6.90 76.95 19.77
N TYR A 146 -7.47 76.94 18.55
CA TYR A 146 -8.26 78.04 18.02
C TYR A 146 -9.48 78.34 18.89
N CYS A 147 -10.22 77.32 19.33
CA CYS A 147 -11.37 77.51 20.23
C CYS A 147 -10.96 78.19 21.55
N LYS A 148 -9.78 77.86 22.08
CA LYS A 148 -9.26 78.49 23.30
C LYS A 148 -8.87 79.95 23.06
N THR A 149 -8.05 80.22 22.04
CA THR A 149 -7.57 81.58 21.76
C THR A 149 -8.70 82.51 21.33
N PHE A 150 -9.74 81.99 20.68
CA PHE A 150 -10.97 82.72 20.39
C PHE A 150 -11.68 83.18 21.67
N LYS A 151 -11.88 82.28 22.65
CA LYS A 151 -12.49 82.63 23.95
C LYS A 151 -11.64 83.64 24.72
N ASP A 152 -10.30 83.49 24.70
CA ASP A 152 -9.40 84.44 25.34
C ASP A 152 -9.50 85.85 24.71
N ALA A 153 -9.62 85.92 23.38
CA ALA A 153 -9.83 87.17 22.66
C ALA A 153 -11.21 87.79 22.97
N GLU A 154 -12.27 86.98 22.99
CA GLU A 154 -13.62 87.40 23.36
C GLU A 154 -13.65 88.03 24.77
N VAL A 155 -13.04 87.37 25.75
CA VAL A 155 -12.93 87.90 27.13
C VAL A 155 -12.13 89.20 27.18
N ALA A 156 -11.04 89.32 26.41
CA ALA A 156 -10.25 90.55 26.34
C ALA A 156 -11.04 91.72 25.74
N HIS A 157 -11.82 91.47 24.68
CA HIS A 157 -12.72 92.45 24.08
C HIS A 157 -13.82 92.90 25.06
N LEU A 158 -14.44 91.97 25.80
CA LEU A 158 -15.43 92.32 26.84
C LEU A 158 -14.84 93.20 27.96
N LYS A 159 -13.56 92.98 28.33
CA LYS A 159 -12.87 93.82 29.32
C LYS A 159 -12.54 95.21 28.76
N TYR A 160 -12.11 95.30 27.51
CA TYR A 160 -11.86 96.56 26.84
C TYR A 160 -13.15 97.39 26.72
N ASP A 161 -14.26 96.79 26.27
CA ASP A 161 -15.58 97.46 26.17
C ASP A 161 -16.06 98.00 27.52
N LYS A 162 -15.86 97.25 28.61
CA LYS A 162 -16.16 97.72 29.98
C LYS A 162 -15.25 98.87 30.42
N ALA A 163 -13.96 98.81 30.08
CA ALA A 163 -12.98 99.85 30.40
C ALA A 163 -13.29 101.16 29.66
N GLU A 164 -13.72 101.09 28.40
CA GLU A 164 -14.10 102.24 27.58
C GLU A 164 -15.32 102.99 28.13
N LYS A 165 -16.25 102.26 28.76
CA LYS A 165 -17.47 102.82 29.38
C LYS A 165 -17.27 103.30 30.82
N ASN A 166 -16.10 103.12 31.41
CA ASN A 166 -15.81 103.51 32.79
C ASN A 166 -15.20 104.93 32.84
N MET A 167 -16.02 105.91 33.22
CA MET A 167 -15.62 107.33 33.30
C MET A 167 -14.54 107.63 34.34
N ASP A 168 -14.36 106.73 35.32
CA ASP A 168 -13.38 106.89 36.41
C ASP A 168 -12.03 106.20 36.11
N LEU A 169 -11.88 105.58 34.93
CA LEU A 169 -10.67 104.83 34.58
C LEU A 169 -9.58 105.72 33.96
N SER A 170 -8.32 105.50 34.35
CA SER A 170 -7.18 106.21 33.77
C SER A 170 -6.99 105.89 32.29
N ARG A 171 -6.57 106.89 31.51
CA ARG A 171 -6.21 106.75 30.09
C ARG A 171 -5.13 105.67 29.86
N ALA A 172 -4.20 105.51 30.79
CA ALA A 172 -3.16 104.50 30.71
C ALA A 172 -3.73 103.07 30.85
N ASP A 173 -4.73 102.88 31.71
CA ASP A 173 -5.37 101.58 31.93
C ASP A 173 -6.34 101.23 30.79
N LEU A 174 -7.02 102.23 30.20
CA LEU A 174 -7.80 102.06 28.97
C LEU A 174 -6.92 101.60 27.80
N GLU A 175 -5.77 102.26 27.59
CA GLU A 175 -4.84 101.89 26.51
C GLU A 175 -4.22 100.50 26.75
N ARG A 176 -3.97 100.12 28.02
CA ARG A 176 -3.54 98.76 28.37
C ARG A 176 -4.59 97.71 28.01
N ALA A 177 -5.87 97.97 28.31
CA ALA A 177 -6.96 97.06 27.96
C ALA A 177 -7.11 96.92 26.43
N LYS A 178 -6.99 98.03 25.69
CA LYS A 178 -7.02 98.05 24.22
C LYS A 178 -5.86 97.23 23.61
N ASN A 179 -4.64 97.47 24.05
CA ASN A 179 -3.46 96.74 23.57
C ASN A 179 -3.57 95.23 23.87
N ASN A 180 -4.13 94.86 25.02
CA ASN A 180 -4.39 93.45 25.34
C ASN A 180 -5.42 92.81 24.39
N ALA A 181 -6.53 93.49 24.10
CA ALA A 181 -7.53 93.00 23.16
C ALA A 181 -6.97 92.84 21.74
N MET A 182 -6.18 93.81 21.25
CA MET A 182 -5.48 93.72 19.96
C MET A 182 -4.49 92.55 19.92
N GLN A 183 -3.67 92.39 20.96
CA GLN A 183 -2.71 91.29 21.04
C GLN A 183 -3.41 89.92 21.04
N ARG A 184 -4.49 89.76 21.81
CA ARG A 184 -5.27 88.51 21.84
C ARG A 184 -5.96 88.22 20.51
N THR A 185 -6.41 89.26 19.80
CA THR A 185 -6.98 89.14 18.45
C THR A 185 -5.94 88.59 17.47
N GLN A 186 -4.71 89.12 17.47
CA GLN A 186 -3.65 88.61 16.60
C GLN A 186 -3.34 87.13 16.87
N ILE A 187 -3.20 86.73 18.14
CA ILE A 187 -2.98 85.33 18.53
C ILE A 187 -4.14 84.43 18.07
N CYS A 188 -5.37 84.94 18.13
CA CYS A 188 -6.55 84.22 17.64
C CYS A 188 -6.52 84.03 16.11
N GLU A 189 -6.19 85.06 15.34
CA GLU A 189 -6.06 84.95 13.88
C GLU A 189 -4.93 84.00 13.46
N ASP A 190 -3.78 84.02 14.15
CA ASP A 190 -2.69 83.06 13.90
C ASP A 190 -3.16 81.62 14.18
N ALA A 191 -3.89 81.39 15.27
CA ALA A 191 -4.44 80.07 15.61
C ALA A 191 -5.49 79.59 14.58
N LYS A 192 -6.31 80.52 14.04
CA LYS A 192 -7.29 80.25 12.99
C LYS A 192 -6.62 79.82 11.68
N GLN A 193 -5.56 80.49 11.27
CA GLN A 193 -4.80 80.12 10.06
C GLN A 193 -4.18 78.73 10.20
N ASN A 194 -3.57 78.43 11.36
CA ASN A 194 -3.02 77.11 11.64
C ASN A 194 -4.08 76.00 11.60
N TYR A 195 -5.27 76.26 12.17
CA TYR A 195 -6.39 75.33 12.07
C TYR A 195 -6.86 75.14 10.62
N ALA A 196 -7.02 76.23 9.85
CA ALA A 196 -7.42 76.15 8.45
C ALA A 196 -6.46 75.30 7.61
N HIS A 197 -5.14 75.47 7.82
CA HIS A 197 -4.11 74.66 7.15
C HIS A 197 -4.19 73.18 7.55
N ALA A 198 -4.31 72.88 8.85
CA ALA A 198 -4.43 71.51 9.33
C ALA A 198 -5.73 70.83 8.84
N LEU A 199 -6.84 71.57 8.73
CA LEU A 199 -8.10 71.09 8.17
C LEU A 199 -7.98 70.73 6.69
N GLN A 200 -7.31 71.56 5.90
CA GLN A 200 -7.05 71.26 4.48
C GLN A 200 -6.23 69.99 4.32
N ALA A 201 -5.17 69.82 5.12
CA ALA A 201 -4.34 68.63 5.11
C ALA A 201 -5.11 67.36 5.53
N ALA A 202 -5.97 67.45 6.56
CA ALA A 202 -6.81 66.35 7.00
C ALA A 202 -7.83 65.94 5.92
N ASN A 203 -8.48 66.90 5.26
CA ASN A 203 -9.43 66.63 4.18
C ASN A 203 -8.75 66.01 2.96
N GLN A 204 -7.56 66.47 2.59
CA GLN A 204 -6.79 65.87 1.50
C GLN A 204 -6.42 64.42 1.82
N GLN A 205 -5.94 64.16 3.04
CA GLN A 205 -5.58 62.80 3.47
C GLN A 205 -6.81 61.89 3.55
N GLN A 206 -7.94 62.39 4.03
CA GLN A 206 -9.20 61.66 4.07
C GLN A 206 -9.67 61.28 2.66
N HIS A 207 -9.65 62.24 1.73
CA HIS A 207 -10.01 61.98 0.35
C HIS A 207 -9.11 60.89 -0.26
N GLN A 208 -7.78 61.04 -0.15
CA GLN A 208 -6.82 60.05 -0.67
C GLN A 208 -7.02 58.66 -0.06
N HIS A 209 -7.30 58.60 1.25
CA HIS A 209 -7.55 57.35 1.95
C HIS A 209 -8.75 56.60 1.37
N TYR A 210 -9.92 57.24 1.33
CA TYR A 210 -11.16 56.58 0.94
C TYR A 210 -11.34 56.44 -0.58
N SER A 211 -10.80 57.37 -1.38
CA SER A 211 -10.98 57.35 -2.85
C SER A 211 -9.97 56.47 -3.58
N GLN A 212 -8.82 56.16 -2.96
CA GLN A 212 -7.71 55.47 -3.63
C GLN A 212 -7.11 54.35 -2.79
N LEU A 213 -6.55 54.67 -1.62
CA LEU A 213 -5.70 53.72 -0.89
C LEU A 213 -6.49 52.53 -0.33
N LEU A 214 -7.59 52.80 0.36
CA LEU A 214 -8.41 51.77 0.99
C LEU A 214 -9.05 50.82 -0.04
N PRO A 215 -9.74 51.31 -1.09
CA PRO A 215 -10.27 50.42 -2.14
C PRO A 215 -9.22 49.50 -2.76
N GLN A 216 -8.00 50.00 -3.02
CA GLN A 216 -6.91 49.20 -3.58
C GLN A 216 -6.42 48.08 -2.65
N ILE A 217 -6.39 48.31 -1.34
CA ILE A 217 -6.01 47.26 -0.37
C ILE A 217 -7.14 46.24 -0.23
N LEU A 218 -8.40 46.68 -0.18
CA LEU A 218 -9.56 45.79 -0.11
C LEU A 218 -9.67 44.89 -1.33
N GLU A 219 -9.36 45.42 -2.51
CA GLU A 219 -9.31 44.66 -3.75
C GLU A 219 -8.20 43.60 -3.75
N ARG A 220 -7.04 43.92 -3.17
CA ARG A 220 -5.96 42.94 -2.97
C ARG A 220 -6.35 41.85 -1.98
N LEU A 221 -7.04 42.19 -0.89
CA LEU A 221 -7.61 41.19 0.03
C LEU A 221 -8.67 40.31 -0.65
N ARG A 222 -9.53 40.87 -1.51
CA ARG A 222 -10.49 40.11 -2.33
C ARG A 222 -9.77 39.13 -3.24
N THR A 223 -8.70 39.57 -3.90
CA THR A 223 -7.89 38.72 -4.77
C THR A 223 -7.30 37.52 -4.03
N VAL A 224 -6.76 37.73 -2.82
CA VAL A 224 -6.28 36.63 -1.96
C VAL A 224 -7.39 35.65 -1.63
N ASP A 225 -8.60 36.15 -1.36
CA ASP A 225 -9.75 35.30 -1.05
C ASP A 225 -10.23 34.49 -2.27
N GLU A 226 -10.34 35.12 -3.44
CA GLU A 226 -10.72 34.47 -4.70
C GLU A 226 -9.69 33.45 -5.16
N GLU A 227 -8.39 33.76 -5.01
CA GLU A 227 -7.31 32.81 -5.25
C GLU A 227 -7.47 31.58 -4.35
N ARG A 228 -7.76 31.78 -3.05
CA ARG A 228 -8.01 30.71 -2.10
C ARG A 228 -9.25 29.88 -2.47
N ILE A 229 -10.34 30.49 -2.94
CA ILE A 229 -11.53 29.76 -3.45
C ILE A 229 -11.17 28.90 -4.66
N SER A 230 -10.48 29.49 -5.64
CA SER A 230 -10.07 28.81 -6.87
C SER A 230 -9.14 27.63 -6.57
N GLU A 231 -8.16 27.83 -5.70
CA GLU A 231 -7.23 26.78 -5.29
C GLU A 231 -7.96 25.65 -4.55
N THR A 232 -8.93 25.98 -3.67
CA THR A 232 -9.75 24.98 -2.99
C THR A 232 -10.45 24.07 -4.00
N LYS A 233 -11.09 24.67 -5.02
CA LYS A 233 -11.73 23.92 -6.11
C LYS A 233 -10.72 23.04 -6.86
N SER A 234 -9.57 23.60 -7.22
CA SER A 234 -8.51 22.88 -7.94
C SER A 234 -8.02 21.65 -7.17
N LEU A 235 -7.69 21.82 -5.89
CA LEU A 235 -7.22 20.74 -5.02
C LEU A 235 -8.28 19.66 -4.79
N MET A 236 -9.56 20.05 -4.69
CA MET A 236 -10.67 19.08 -4.63
C MET A 236 -10.76 18.25 -5.91
N LEU A 237 -10.68 18.88 -7.08
CA LEU A 237 -10.70 18.15 -8.35
C LEU A 237 -9.50 17.22 -8.50
N GLN A 238 -8.29 17.66 -8.12
CA GLN A 238 -7.09 16.82 -8.12
C GLN A 238 -7.22 15.62 -7.18
N SER A 239 -7.87 15.77 -6.03
CA SER A 239 -8.10 14.64 -5.12
C SER A 239 -9.06 13.61 -5.72
N ILE A 240 -10.10 14.04 -6.43
CA ILE A 240 -11.02 13.16 -7.15
C ILE A 240 -10.29 12.46 -8.30
N GLU A 241 -9.41 13.17 -9.01
CA GLU A 241 -8.59 12.58 -10.07
C GLU A 241 -7.63 11.51 -9.52
N ALA A 242 -7.03 11.75 -8.36
CA ALA A 242 -6.15 10.78 -7.71
C ALA A 242 -6.87 9.46 -7.37
N GLU A 243 -8.15 9.50 -7.03
CA GLU A 243 -8.99 8.31 -6.81
C GLU A 243 -9.49 7.69 -8.12
N THR A 244 -9.92 8.50 -9.09
CA THR A 244 -10.53 7.99 -10.33
C THR A 244 -9.50 7.43 -11.32
N LYS A 245 -8.24 7.90 -11.30
CA LYS A 245 -7.17 7.41 -12.19
C LYS A 245 -6.86 5.92 -12.02
N VAL A 246 -7.09 5.34 -10.84
CA VAL A 246 -6.78 3.93 -10.58
C VAL A 246 -7.91 2.97 -10.99
N MET A 247 -9.10 3.49 -11.30
CA MET A 247 -10.32 2.69 -11.53
C MET A 247 -10.17 1.68 -12.66
N ASN A 248 -9.48 2.05 -13.74
CA ASN A 248 -9.24 1.14 -14.87
C ASN A 248 -8.40 -0.08 -14.48
N ILE A 249 -7.44 0.08 -13.57
CA ILE A 249 -6.59 -1.01 -13.09
C ILE A 249 -7.38 -1.86 -12.09
N ILE A 250 -8.16 -1.24 -11.19
CA ILE A 250 -9.06 -1.95 -10.29
C ILE A 250 -10.05 -2.82 -11.08
N GLN A 251 -10.65 -2.28 -12.13
CA GLN A 251 -11.54 -3.03 -13.02
C GLN A 251 -10.83 -4.22 -13.66
N ARG A 252 -9.59 -4.03 -14.14
CA ARG A 252 -8.78 -5.11 -14.70
C ARG A 252 -8.52 -6.22 -13.67
N CYS A 253 -8.20 -5.88 -12.42
CA CYS A 253 -8.01 -6.87 -11.35
C CYS A 253 -9.26 -7.75 -11.19
N TYR A 254 -10.46 -7.16 -11.18
CA TYR A 254 -11.70 -7.94 -11.10
C TYR A 254 -11.96 -8.79 -12.34
N ASP A 255 -11.65 -8.27 -13.54
CA ASP A 255 -11.77 -9.03 -14.78
C ASP A 255 -10.82 -10.24 -14.80
N ASP A 256 -9.59 -10.08 -14.30
CA ASP A 256 -8.60 -11.15 -14.24
C ASP A 256 -8.91 -12.17 -13.14
N MET A 257 -9.45 -11.76 -11.98
CA MET A 257 -10.02 -12.66 -10.99
C MET A 257 -11.15 -13.52 -11.57
N LYS A 258 -12.04 -12.90 -12.36
CA LYS A 258 -13.14 -13.60 -13.03
C LYS A 258 -12.61 -14.62 -14.04
N LYS A 259 -11.63 -14.24 -14.86
CA LYS A 259 -10.97 -15.17 -15.81
C LYS A 259 -10.31 -16.33 -15.06
N ALA A 260 -9.59 -16.06 -13.97
CA ALA A 260 -8.96 -17.11 -13.16
C ALA A 260 -10.00 -18.12 -12.66
N ALA A 261 -11.15 -17.66 -12.14
CA ALA A 261 -12.23 -18.55 -11.73
C ALA A 261 -12.81 -19.38 -12.89
N GLN A 262 -12.88 -18.82 -14.10
CA GLN A 262 -13.36 -19.52 -15.30
C GLN A 262 -12.38 -20.58 -15.83
N LEU A 263 -11.11 -20.54 -15.45
CA LEU A 263 -10.11 -21.54 -15.84
C LEU A 263 -10.18 -22.85 -15.01
N ILE A 264 -11.00 -22.89 -13.96
CA ILE A 264 -11.16 -24.08 -13.13
C ILE A 264 -11.83 -25.18 -13.95
N SER A 265 -11.16 -26.34 -14.02
CA SER A 265 -11.61 -27.50 -14.79
C SER A 265 -11.72 -28.73 -13.89
N PRO A 266 -12.95 -29.14 -13.51
CA PRO A 266 -13.16 -30.37 -12.73
C PRO A 266 -12.61 -31.61 -13.42
N LEU A 267 -12.65 -31.65 -14.76
CA LEU A 267 -12.14 -32.76 -15.55
C LEU A 267 -10.61 -32.84 -15.48
N ASN A 268 -9.92 -31.71 -15.63
CA ASN A 268 -8.46 -31.68 -15.53
C ASN A 268 -8.02 -32.00 -14.11
N ASP A 269 -8.68 -31.44 -13.10
CA ASP A 269 -8.32 -31.68 -11.70
C ASP A 269 -8.52 -33.15 -11.31
N SER A 270 -9.61 -33.78 -11.78
CA SER A 270 -9.85 -35.21 -11.56
C SER A 270 -8.81 -36.07 -12.28
N ALA A 271 -8.42 -35.70 -13.50
CA ALA A 271 -7.34 -36.36 -14.23
C ALA A 271 -6.01 -36.21 -13.49
N SER A 272 -5.70 -35.02 -12.95
CA SER A 272 -4.53 -34.78 -12.11
C SER A 272 -4.51 -35.66 -10.87
N VAL A 273 -5.66 -35.95 -10.23
CA VAL A 273 -5.70 -36.92 -9.11
C VAL A 273 -5.28 -38.31 -9.59
N VAL A 274 -5.80 -38.80 -10.71
CA VAL A 274 -5.39 -40.10 -11.26
C VAL A 274 -3.90 -40.06 -11.60
N GLU A 275 -3.44 -39.00 -12.25
CA GLU A 275 -2.04 -38.81 -12.58
C GLU A 275 -1.19 -38.83 -11.32
N HIS A 276 -1.57 -38.20 -10.22
CA HIS A 276 -0.77 -38.20 -8.99
C HIS A 276 -0.78 -39.55 -8.29
N TYR A 277 -1.96 -40.17 -8.13
CA TYR A 277 -2.15 -41.27 -7.20
C TYR A 277 -2.22 -42.67 -7.83
N ARG A 278 -2.39 -42.79 -9.16
CA ARG A 278 -2.43 -44.10 -9.83
C ARG A 278 -1.25 -44.96 -9.37
N SER A 279 -1.55 -46.14 -8.83
CA SER A 279 -0.57 -47.04 -8.22
C SER A 279 0.21 -47.85 -9.24
N GLY A 280 -0.40 -48.12 -10.40
CA GLY A 280 0.17 -48.96 -11.45
C GLY A 280 -0.13 -50.45 -11.31
N TYR A 281 -0.84 -50.88 -10.27
CA TYR A 281 -1.23 -52.28 -10.12
C TYR A 281 -2.38 -52.67 -11.04
N ALA A 282 -2.39 -53.93 -11.48
CA ALA A 282 -3.53 -54.50 -12.21
C ALA A 282 -4.64 -54.91 -11.25
N HIS A 283 -5.85 -55.07 -11.80
CA HIS A 283 -6.98 -55.62 -11.08
C HIS A 283 -6.67 -57.08 -10.66
N PRO A 284 -7.19 -57.54 -9.50
CA PRO A 284 -7.14 -58.96 -9.14
C PRO A 284 -7.73 -59.82 -10.27
N GLN A 285 -7.09 -60.94 -10.57
CA GLN A 285 -7.60 -61.90 -11.55
C GLN A 285 -8.87 -62.59 -11.02
N PRO A 286 -9.80 -63.02 -11.89
CA PRO A 286 -10.91 -63.86 -11.49
C PRO A 286 -10.41 -65.11 -10.75
N PHE A 287 -11.17 -65.56 -9.76
CA PHE A 287 -10.86 -66.80 -9.05
C PHE A 287 -10.94 -67.99 -10.02
N THR A 288 -9.91 -68.83 -10.03
CA THR A 288 -9.91 -70.08 -10.79
C THR A 288 -10.55 -71.19 -9.99
N PHE A 289 -11.28 -72.08 -10.65
CA PHE A 289 -11.76 -73.31 -10.04
C PHE A 289 -10.56 -74.25 -9.78
N GLU A 290 -10.34 -74.61 -8.52
CA GLU A 290 -9.38 -75.65 -8.15
C GLU A 290 -10.09 -77.00 -8.18
N ASP A 291 -9.89 -77.75 -9.26
CA ASP A 291 -10.34 -79.13 -9.35
C ASP A 291 -9.35 -80.03 -8.61
N PHE A 292 -9.76 -80.55 -7.45
CA PHE A 292 -8.96 -81.51 -6.68
C PHE A 292 -9.01 -82.93 -7.25
N GLY A 293 -9.71 -83.14 -8.36
CA GLY A 293 -9.93 -84.44 -8.97
C GLY A 293 -10.93 -85.30 -8.20
N SER A 294 -11.14 -86.52 -8.66
CA SER A 294 -12.00 -87.49 -7.99
C SER A 294 -11.38 -87.91 -6.64
N PRO A 295 -12.14 -87.88 -5.51
CA PRO A 295 -11.64 -88.38 -4.22
C PRO A 295 -11.13 -89.83 -4.25
N SER A 296 -11.60 -90.63 -5.22
CA SER A 296 -11.18 -92.02 -5.48
C SER A 296 -9.72 -92.15 -5.92
N ALA A 297 -9.11 -91.08 -6.46
CA ALA A 297 -7.73 -91.08 -6.96
C ALA A 297 -6.67 -91.20 -5.83
N ILE A 298 -7.07 -91.03 -4.56
CA ILE A 298 -6.26 -91.32 -3.37
C ILE A 298 -5.91 -92.82 -3.27
N ILE A 299 -6.76 -93.69 -3.82
CA ILE A 299 -6.65 -95.15 -3.65
C ILE A 299 -5.82 -95.79 -4.77
N THR A 300 -5.72 -95.15 -5.94
CA THR A 300 -5.10 -95.75 -7.15
C THR A 300 -3.66 -95.29 -7.44
N SER A 301 -3.08 -94.40 -6.63
CA SER A 301 -1.71 -93.87 -6.80
C SER A 301 -1.40 -93.16 -8.13
N GLU A 302 -2.40 -92.89 -8.97
CA GLU A 302 -2.26 -92.08 -10.21
C GLU A 302 -2.65 -90.61 -10.02
N GLY A 303 -3.02 -90.19 -8.80
CA GLY A 303 -3.33 -88.79 -8.49
C GLY A 303 -2.11 -88.02 -7.99
N THR A 304 -1.83 -86.85 -8.56
CA THR A 304 -0.91 -85.85 -7.99
C THR A 304 -1.50 -85.25 -6.71
N SER A 305 -1.49 -85.99 -5.60
CA SER A 305 -1.87 -85.45 -4.29
C SER A 305 -0.69 -84.74 -3.63
N SER A 306 -0.29 -83.58 -4.14
CA SER A 306 0.57 -82.66 -3.38
C SER A 306 -0.30 -81.77 -2.49
N VAL A 307 -0.90 -82.36 -1.46
CA VAL A 307 -1.37 -81.57 -0.30
C VAL A 307 -0.15 -81.28 0.56
N GLU A 308 0.74 -80.41 0.08
CA GLU A 308 1.67 -79.72 0.96
C GLU A 308 0.89 -78.64 1.72
N THR A 309 0.17 -79.12 2.72
CA THR A 309 -0.25 -78.43 3.93
C THR A 309 -0.84 -77.03 3.74
N MET A 310 -2.17 -76.97 3.74
CA MET A 310 -2.89 -75.87 4.38
C MET A 310 -2.37 -75.69 5.82
N LYS A 311 -1.32 -74.87 6.00
CA LYS A 311 -0.96 -74.33 7.31
C LYS A 311 -2.09 -73.40 7.73
N ARG A 312 -3.03 -73.94 8.52
CA ARG A 312 -3.87 -73.13 9.41
C ARG A 312 -2.96 -72.14 10.15
N PRO A 313 -3.32 -70.85 10.26
CA PRO A 313 -2.68 -70.00 11.23
C PRO A 313 -3.02 -70.58 12.60
N THR A 314 -2.02 -71.10 13.30
CA THR A 314 -2.14 -71.50 14.68
C THR A 314 -2.59 -70.26 15.47
N LYS A 315 -3.77 -70.36 16.10
CA LYS A 315 -4.14 -69.53 17.24
C LYS A 315 -3.05 -69.74 18.30
N ASN A 316 -2.06 -68.87 18.34
CA ASN A 316 -1.18 -68.56 19.49
C ASN A 316 -0.13 -67.53 19.05
N GLY A 317 -0.60 -66.33 18.72
CA GLY A 317 0.24 -65.14 18.64
C GLY A 317 0.20 -64.44 20.00
N SER A 318 1.30 -64.52 20.75
CA SER A 318 1.52 -63.66 21.91
C SER A 318 1.31 -62.20 21.52
N MET A 319 0.79 -61.43 22.47
CA MET A 319 0.56 -59.99 22.38
C MET A 319 1.80 -59.26 21.83
N VAL A 320 1.79 -58.92 20.55
CA VAL A 320 2.54 -57.77 20.06
C VAL A 320 1.57 -56.60 20.10
N ARG A 321 1.79 -55.71 21.08
CA ARG A 321 1.05 -54.45 21.22
C ARG A 321 1.03 -53.73 19.88
N ILE A 322 -0.16 -53.67 19.28
CA ILE A 322 -0.46 -52.79 18.17
C ILE A 322 -0.28 -51.36 18.71
N ASN A 323 0.82 -50.72 18.31
CA ASN A 323 0.90 -49.28 18.44
C ASN A 323 -0.10 -48.71 17.43
N ARG A 324 -1.29 -48.35 17.93
CA ARG A 324 -2.33 -47.67 17.16
C ARG A 324 -1.74 -46.34 16.68
N LYS A 325 -1.21 -46.30 15.46
CA LYS A 325 -1.06 -45.01 14.77
C LYS A 325 -2.48 -44.50 14.53
N PRO A 326 -2.79 -43.26 14.96
CA PRO A 326 -4.14 -42.74 14.91
C PRO A 326 -4.60 -42.59 13.47
N SER A 327 -5.90 -42.83 13.29
CA SER A 327 -6.76 -42.41 12.18
C SER A 327 -6.10 -41.42 11.22
N MET A 328 -5.91 -41.85 9.97
CA MET A 328 -5.51 -41.02 8.82
C MET A 328 -6.44 -39.80 8.71
N GLY A 329 -6.00 -38.66 9.24
CA GLY A 329 -6.42 -37.36 8.78
C GLY A 329 -5.77 -37.10 7.42
N LEU A 330 -6.57 -36.69 6.45
CA LEU A 330 -6.25 -36.52 5.03
C LEU A 330 -5.19 -35.45 4.69
N PHE A 331 -4.39 -34.96 5.63
CA PHE A 331 -3.40 -33.88 5.39
C PHE A 331 -2.15 -34.00 6.26
N ARG A 332 -1.42 -35.11 6.19
CA ARG A 332 -0.05 -35.18 6.72
C ARG A 332 0.84 -35.89 5.71
N GLY A 333 1.68 -35.11 5.03
CA GLY A 333 2.77 -35.62 4.21
C GLY A 333 3.63 -36.55 5.05
N ASN A 334 3.70 -37.82 4.67
CA ASN A 334 4.72 -38.71 5.19
C ASN A 334 6.06 -38.22 4.66
N ASN A 335 6.92 -37.70 5.55
CA ASN A 335 8.31 -37.47 5.20
C ASN A 335 8.99 -38.82 4.94
N HIS A 336 9.10 -39.19 3.67
CA HIS A 336 9.80 -40.39 3.17
C HIS A 336 11.33 -40.20 3.10
N SER A 337 11.86 -39.24 3.86
CA SER A 337 13.30 -39.00 3.99
C SER A 337 13.87 -39.87 5.10
N ARG A 338 14.89 -40.67 4.79
CA ARG A 338 15.70 -41.36 5.81
C ARG A 338 16.52 -40.31 6.59
N LYS A 339 16.93 -40.63 7.83
CA LYS A 339 17.80 -39.76 8.65
C LYS A 339 19.13 -39.35 7.96
N ASP A 340 19.47 -40.03 6.87
CA ASP A 340 20.65 -39.82 6.03
C ASP A 340 20.37 -38.97 4.76
N GLY A 341 19.19 -38.32 4.67
CA GLY A 341 18.83 -37.47 3.53
C GLY A 341 18.45 -38.21 2.24
N THR A 342 18.58 -39.54 2.20
CA THR A 342 18.21 -40.38 1.04
C THR A 342 16.70 -40.61 0.95
N ILE A 343 16.13 -40.42 -0.25
CA ILE A 343 14.69 -40.64 -0.54
C ILE A 343 14.42 -42.14 -0.65
N ASP A 344 13.49 -42.67 0.15
CA ASP A 344 13.11 -44.09 0.12
C ASP A 344 12.04 -44.37 -0.95
N PHE A 345 12.48 -44.54 -2.20
CA PHE A 345 11.58 -44.80 -3.34
C PHE A 345 10.79 -46.11 -3.23
N ARG A 346 11.27 -47.10 -2.45
CA ARG A 346 10.61 -48.42 -2.31
C ARG A 346 9.30 -48.36 -1.55
N SER A 347 9.07 -47.28 -0.81
CA SER A 347 7.82 -47.08 -0.07
C SER A 347 6.64 -46.63 -0.94
N TYR A 348 6.89 -46.27 -2.20
CA TYR A 348 5.86 -45.84 -3.15
C TYR A 348 5.35 -46.99 -4.04
N PRO A 349 4.05 -46.97 -4.43
CA PRO A 349 3.52 -47.87 -5.45
C PRO A 349 4.27 -47.78 -6.79
N PRO A 350 4.27 -48.83 -7.62
CA PRO A 350 5.08 -48.94 -8.84
C PRO A 350 5.02 -47.72 -9.77
N GLN A 351 3.83 -47.24 -10.12
CA GLN A 351 3.68 -46.10 -11.03
C GLN A 351 4.15 -44.77 -10.41
N GLN A 352 3.90 -44.58 -9.11
CA GLN A 352 4.37 -43.38 -8.40
C GLN A 352 5.90 -43.41 -8.25
N ARG A 353 6.46 -44.61 -8.00
CA ARG A 353 7.90 -44.87 -7.95
C ARG A 353 8.54 -44.56 -9.31
N CYS A 354 7.98 -45.05 -10.41
CA CYS A 354 8.44 -44.74 -11.76
C CYS A 354 8.46 -43.23 -12.02
N ARG A 355 7.36 -42.52 -11.76
CA ARG A 355 7.27 -41.07 -11.99
C ARG A 355 8.29 -40.27 -11.19
N ARG A 356 8.42 -40.56 -9.89
CA ARG A 356 9.40 -39.87 -9.03
C ARG A 356 10.84 -40.16 -9.46
N LEU A 357 11.15 -41.40 -9.83
CA LEU A 357 12.48 -41.76 -10.33
C LEU A 357 12.77 -41.09 -11.68
N GLN A 358 11.80 -41.00 -12.59
CA GLN A 358 11.94 -40.26 -13.84
C GLN A 358 12.25 -38.77 -13.60
N HIS A 359 11.53 -38.14 -12.66
CA HIS A 359 11.77 -36.74 -12.30
C HIS A 359 13.19 -36.51 -11.72
N GLU A 360 13.63 -37.39 -10.81
CA GLU A 360 14.98 -37.29 -10.23
C GLU A 360 16.08 -37.58 -11.26
N ILE A 361 15.84 -38.50 -12.21
CA ILE A 361 16.73 -38.74 -13.34
C ILE A 361 16.89 -37.47 -14.17
N GLU A 362 15.79 -36.80 -14.52
CA GLU A 362 15.83 -35.57 -15.31
C GLU A 362 16.58 -34.44 -14.57
N ASN A 363 16.36 -34.30 -13.26
CA ASN A 363 17.07 -33.31 -12.44
C ASN A 363 18.58 -33.58 -12.38
N ILE A 364 18.98 -34.85 -12.20
CA ILE A 364 20.39 -35.24 -12.22
C ILE A 364 21.00 -35.04 -13.60
N GLU A 365 20.29 -35.35 -14.68
CA GLU A 365 20.77 -35.14 -16.05
C GLU A 365 21.01 -33.63 -16.34
N LYS A 366 20.12 -32.75 -15.86
CA LYS A 366 20.32 -31.29 -15.93
C LYS A 366 21.56 -30.83 -15.14
N GLU A 367 21.74 -31.34 -13.93
CA GLU A 367 22.93 -31.01 -13.11
C GLU A 367 24.23 -31.56 -13.72
N ILE A 368 24.22 -32.75 -14.31
CA ILE A 368 25.36 -33.29 -15.06
C ILE A 368 25.69 -32.37 -16.23
N ALA A 369 24.70 -31.97 -17.05
CA ALA A 369 24.91 -31.08 -18.18
C ALA A 369 25.53 -29.73 -17.75
N LYS A 370 25.03 -29.14 -16.65
CA LYS A 370 25.56 -27.90 -16.08
C LYS A 370 27.00 -28.03 -15.58
N ASN A 371 27.32 -29.11 -14.86
CA ASN A 371 28.69 -29.35 -14.38
C ASN A 371 29.64 -29.66 -15.54
N GLN A 372 29.16 -30.34 -16.59
CA GLN A 372 29.92 -30.60 -17.81
C GLN A 372 30.23 -29.30 -18.57
N GLN A 373 29.25 -28.43 -18.75
CA GLN A 373 29.44 -27.12 -19.37
C GLN A 373 30.43 -26.26 -18.56
N SER A 374 30.33 -26.29 -17.23
CA SER A 374 31.25 -25.57 -16.33
C SER A 374 32.69 -26.11 -16.46
N ARG A 375 32.84 -27.44 -16.54
CA ARG A 375 34.14 -28.10 -16.79
C ARG A 375 34.73 -27.73 -18.14
N GLU A 376 33.92 -27.70 -19.20
CA GLU A 376 34.37 -27.31 -20.54
C GLU A 376 34.78 -25.83 -20.59
N GLY A 377 34.06 -24.96 -19.89
CA GLY A 377 34.46 -23.56 -19.69
C GLY A 377 35.80 -23.46 -18.96
N ALA A 378 35.96 -24.18 -17.85
CA ALA A 378 37.22 -24.22 -17.11
C ALA A 378 38.38 -24.79 -17.94
N ALA A 379 38.15 -25.82 -18.77
CA ALA A 379 39.16 -26.36 -19.68
C ALA A 379 39.63 -25.34 -20.73
N LYS A 380 38.71 -24.52 -21.26
CA LYS A 380 39.06 -23.41 -22.15
C LYS A 380 39.86 -22.33 -21.42
N MET A 381 39.48 -21.98 -20.18
CA MET A 381 40.25 -21.02 -19.37
C MET A 381 41.65 -21.55 -19.04
N LEU A 382 41.78 -22.85 -18.75
CA LEU A 382 43.06 -23.50 -18.51
C LEU A 382 43.99 -23.36 -19.73
N GLN A 383 43.45 -23.53 -20.94
CA GLN A 383 44.20 -23.35 -22.18
C GLN A 383 44.69 -21.90 -22.31
N VAL A 384 43.83 -20.92 -22.05
CA VAL A 384 44.21 -19.49 -22.09
C VAL A 384 45.28 -19.15 -21.06
N TYR A 385 45.22 -19.72 -19.84
CA TYR A 385 46.24 -19.47 -18.80
C TYR A 385 47.56 -20.22 -19.06
N LYS A 386 47.53 -21.36 -19.75
CA LYS A 386 48.73 -22.04 -20.26
C LYS A 386 49.40 -21.25 -21.37
N ASP A 387 48.61 -20.68 -22.29
CA ASP A 387 49.11 -19.91 -23.43
C ASP A 387 49.57 -18.50 -23.03
N ASN A 388 49.00 -17.92 -21.97
CA ASN A 388 49.38 -16.63 -21.44
C ASN A 388 49.40 -16.61 -19.88
N PRO A 389 50.55 -16.91 -19.27
CA PRO A 389 50.70 -17.02 -17.81
C PRO A 389 50.44 -15.73 -17.01
N LYS A 390 50.31 -14.57 -17.67
CA LYS A 390 50.00 -13.29 -17.02
C LYS A 390 48.50 -13.12 -16.73
N LEU A 391 47.64 -13.94 -17.34
CA LEU A 391 46.18 -13.82 -17.25
C LEU A 391 45.56 -14.62 -16.09
N GLY A 392 46.31 -15.53 -15.46
CA GLY A 392 45.84 -16.28 -14.30
C GLY A 392 46.70 -17.50 -13.97
N ASN A 393 46.36 -18.18 -12.87
CA ASN A 393 47.07 -19.38 -12.43
C ASN A 393 46.43 -20.63 -13.03
N ALA A 394 47.16 -21.30 -13.94
CA ALA A 394 46.71 -22.54 -14.57
C ALA A 394 46.48 -23.69 -13.57
N SER A 395 47.25 -23.76 -12.47
CA SER A 395 47.13 -24.83 -11.48
C SER A 395 45.79 -24.80 -10.72
N ASP A 396 45.26 -23.59 -10.47
CA ASP A 396 44.00 -23.44 -9.75
C ASP A 396 42.82 -23.89 -10.62
N VAL A 397 42.84 -23.53 -11.91
CA VAL A 397 41.82 -23.98 -12.88
C VAL A 397 41.89 -25.50 -13.11
N ASP A 398 43.08 -26.07 -13.12
CA ASP A 398 43.27 -27.53 -13.22
C ASP A 398 42.65 -28.27 -12.03
N SER A 399 42.84 -27.73 -10.81
CA SER A 399 42.18 -28.24 -9.61
C SER A 399 40.65 -28.15 -9.67
N GLU A 400 40.11 -27.08 -10.26
CA GLU A 400 38.66 -26.87 -10.44
C GLU A 400 38.06 -27.87 -11.45
N ILE A 401 38.78 -28.18 -12.55
CA ILE A 401 38.40 -29.20 -13.52
C ILE A 401 38.31 -30.59 -12.87
N ILE A 402 39.25 -30.93 -11.98
CA ILE A 402 39.23 -32.18 -11.22
C ILE A 402 37.99 -32.24 -10.33
N VAL A 403 37.62 -31.13 -9.67
CA VAL A 403 36.40 -31.04 -8.85
C VAL A 403 35.14 -31.27 -9.68
N TYR A 404 34.98 -30.61 -10.84
CA TYR A 404 33.83 -30.83 -11.72
C TYR A 404 33.80 -32.26 -12.27
N THR A 405 34.96 -32.83 -12.59
CA THR A 405 35.07 -34.22 -13.06
C THR A 405 34.58 -35.20 -12.01
N LYS A 406 35.03 -35.06 -10.75
CA LYS A 406 34.59 -35.88 -9.62
C LYS A 406 33.10 -35.70 -9.33
N LYS A 407 32.56 -34.48 -9.44
CA LYS A 407 31.11 -34.22 -9.31
C LYS A 407 30.31 -34.94 -10.40
N CYS A 408 30.74 -34.86 -11.66
CA CYS A 408 30.10 -35.58 -12.75
C CYS A 408 30.15 -37.10 -12.55
N GLU A 409 31.26 -37.66 -12.05
CA GLU A 409 31.35 -39.10 -11.74
C GLU A 409 30.33 -39.53 -10.68
N VAL A 410 30.23 -38.79 -9.58
CA VAL A 410 29.26 -39.06 -8.50
C VAL A 410 27.82 -38.96 -9.01
N LEU A 411 27.50 -37.91 -9.77
CA LEU A 411 26.17 -37.73 -10.35
C LEU A 411 25.84 -38.85 -11.36
N ASN A 412 26.80 -39.29 -12.17
CA ASN A 412 26.61 -40.42 -13.11
C ASN A 412 26.36 -41.75 -12.38
N GLN A 413 27.05 -42.00 -11.25
CA GLN A 413 26.78 -43.19 -10.42
C GLN A 413 25.36 -43.14 -9.83
N GLN A 414 24.92 -41.98 -9.36
CA GLN A 414 23.56 -41.78 -8.85
C GLN A 414 22.51 -41.94 -9.96
N LEU A 415 22.78 -41.42 -11.16
CA LEU A 415 21.96 -41.58 -12.35
C LEU A 415 21.79 -43.06 -12.72
N ALA A 416 22.89 -43.82 -12.76
CA ALA A 416 22.86 -45.26 -13.05
C ALA A 416 22.02 -46.03 -12.02
N LYS A 417 22.15 -45.68 -10.73
CA LYS A 417 21.34 -46.26 -9.66
C LYS A 417 19.84 -45.98 -9.85
N TYR A 418 19.46 -44.73 -10.13
CA TYR A 418 18.06 -44.38 -10.34
C TYR A 418 17.48 -44.98 -11.61
N LYS A 419 18.25 -45.10 -12.70
CA LYS A 419 17.84 -45.82 -13.92
C LYS A 419 17.58 -47.30 -13.64
N ALA A 420 18.43 -47.96 -12.85
CA ALA A 420 18.22 -49.35 -12.43
C ALA A 420 16.95 -49.51 -11.58
N MET A 421 16.75 -48.63 -10.59
CA MET A 421 15.53 -48.61 -9.76
C MET A 421 14.27 -48.31 -10.57
N LEU A 422 14.36 -47.50 -11.63
CA LEU A 422 13.26 -47.21 -12.53
C LEU A 422 12.88 -48.45 -13.34
N SER A 423 13.87 -49.17 -13.87
CA SER A 423 13.65 -50.44 -14.57
C SER A 423 12.96 -51.47 -13.66
N GLU A 424 13.43 -51.62 -12.42
CA GLU A 424 12.79 -52.47 -11.39
C GLU A 424 11.36 -52.02 -11.06
N ALA A 425 11.08 -50.72 -11.04
CA ALA A 425 9.72 -50.20 -10.85
C ALA A 425 8.80 -50.49 -12.04
N GLN A 426 9.33 -50.46 -13.26
CA GLN A 426 8.57 -50.70 -14.48
C GLN A 426 8.15 -52.17 -14.63
N THR A 427 8.94 -53.12 -14.14
CA THR A 427 8.57 -54.54 -14.16
C THR A 427 7.41 -54.86 -13.21
N GLU A 428 7.23 -54.06 -12.15
CA GLU A 428 6.11 -54.19 -11.20
C GLU A 428 4.80 -53.56 -11.70
N LEU A 429 4.82 -52.83 -12.82
CA LEU A 429 3.62 -52.26 -13.42
C LEU A 429 2.70 -53.34 -13.97
N ASN A 430 1.39 -53.13 -13.81
CA ASN A 430 0.32 -54.03 -14.24
C ASN A 430 0.39 -55.43 -13.64
N ILE A 431 1.14 -55.63 -12.55
CA ILE A 431 1.08 -56.84 -11.75
C ILE A 431 -0.11 -56.73 -10.78
N PRO A 432 -0.96 -57.77 -10.63
CA PRO A 432 -2.02 -57.76 -9.64
C PRO A 432 -1.46 -57.67 -8.22
N ILE A 433 -2.08 -56.86 -7.35
CA ILE A 433 -1.68 -56.73 -5.94
C ILE A 433 -1.62 -58.10 -5.23
N SER A 434 -2.50 -59.03 -5.61
CA SER A 434 -2.56 -60.39 -5.04
C SER A 434 -1.30 -61.21 -5.30
N VAL A 435 -0.59 -60.96 -6.40
CA VAL A 435 0.62 -61.71 -6.79
C VAL A 435 1.84 -61.24 -5.98
N ILE A 436 1.89 -59.96 -5.61
CA ILE A 436 2.98 -59.36 -4.82
C ILE A 436 2.87 -59.78 -3.33
N GLY A 437 1.68 -60.17 -2.89
CA GLY A 437 1.37 -60.60 -1.51
C GLY A 437 1.99 -61.92 -1.06
N TYR A 438 2.63 -62.72 -1.94
CA TYR A 438 3.41 -63.88 -1.50
C TYR A 438 4.75 -63.51 -0.86
N VAL A 439 5.18 -62.23 -0.96
CA VAL A 439 6.40 -61.74 -0.29
C VAL A 439 6.09 -60.84 0.92
N HIS A 440 4.90 -60.26 1.05
CA HIS A 440 4.48 -59.54 2.27
C HIS A 440 3.00 -59.81 2.62
N SER A 441 2.80 -60.69 3.60
CA SER A 441 1.65 -60.94 4.49
C SER A 441 0.20 -60.76 3.96
N PRO A 442 -0.69 -61.76 4.15
CA PRO A 442 -2.13 -61.73 3.82
C PRO A 442 -2.97 -60.58 4.41
N LEU A 443 -2.38 -59.70 5.23
CA LEU A 443 -3.02 -58.58 5.92
C LEU A 443 -3.37 -57.40 5.00
N LEU A 444 -2.69 -57.20 3.87
CA LEU A 444 -2.94 -56.06 2.98
C LEU A 444 -4.29 -56.18 2.23
N MET A 445 -4.66 -57.40 1.82
CA MET A 445 -5.94 -57.70 1.16
C MET A 445 -7.14 -57.48 2.10
N LEU A 446 -7.01 -57.87 3.37
CA LEU A 446 -8.06 -57.64 4.37
C LEU A 446 -8.22 -56.15 4.73
N ALA A 447 -7.14 -55.36 4.68
CA ALA A 447 -7.19 -53.92 4.93
C ALA A 447 -7.96 -53.14 3.85
N ILE A 448 -7.75 -53.48 2.57
CA ILE A 448 -8.43 -52.84 1.44
C ILE A 448 -9.95 -53.11 1.49
N VAL A 449 -10.35 -54.35 1.80
CA VAL A 449 -11.77 -54.73 1.91
C VAL A 449 -12.43 -54.13 3.16
N HIS A 450 -11.70 -54.03 4.27
CA HIS A 450 -12.22 -53.44 5.51
C HIS A 450 -12.40 -51.92 5.41
N ASP A 451 -11.48 -51.20 4.75
CA ASP A 451 -11.62 -49.76 4.52
C ASP A 451 -12.74 -49.42 3.54
N TYR A 452 -12.97 -50.25 2.51
CA TYR A 452 -14.15 -50.13 1.64
C TYR A 452 -15.47 -50.26 2.41
N ARG A 453 -15.58 -51.26 3.30
CA ARG A 453 -16.77 -51.45 4.15
C ARG A 453 -17.00 -50.29 5.12
N LYS A 454 -15.93 -49.65 5.60
CA LYS A 454 -16.00 -48.54 6.57
C LYS A 454 -16.34 -47.20 5.89
N ALA A 455 -15.89 -47.00 4.65
CA ALA A 455 -16.24 -45.84 3.83
C ALA A 455 -17.73 -45.85 3.42
N ILE A 456 -18.27 -47.03 3.08
CA ILE A 456 -19.70 -47.21 2.75
C ILE A 456 -20.59 -46.97 3.99
N LYS A 457 -20.17 -47.39 5.19
CA LYS A 457 -20.93 -47.12 6.42
C LYS A 457 -20.98 -45.64 6.84
N ARG A 458 -20.00 -44.82 6.42
CA ARG A 458 -19.93 -43.39 6.76
C ARG A 458 -20.63 -42.48 5.75
N SER A 459 -20.99 -43.00 4.57
CA SER A 459 -21.73 -42.27 3.54
C SER A 459 -23.25 -42.41 3.68
N PHE A 460 -23.70 -43.32 4.56
CA PHE A 460 -25.12 -43.58 4.87
C PHE A 460 -25.49 -43.21 6.32
N SER A 461 -24.67 -42.40 7.02
CA SER A 461 -25.00 -41.73 8.29
C SER A 461 -24.74 -40.26 8.15
#